data_AF-A0A962G6C7-F1
#
_entry.id   AF-A0A962G6C7-F1
#
_cell.length_a   1.000
_cell.length_b   1.000
_cell.length_c   1.000
_cell.angle_alpha   90.00
_cell.angle_beta   90.00
_cell.angle_gamma   90.00
#
_symmetry.space_group_name_H-M   'P 1'
#
loop_
_entity.id
_entity.type
_entity.pdbx_description
1 polymer ?
#
loop_
_entity_poly.entity_id
_entity_poly.type
_entity_poly.pdbx_seq_one_letter_code
_entity_poly.pdbx_strand_id
1 'polypeptide(L)' 'QNLRAVSYDVNTQVMGIDVSSHNTVFIDASGRIVRSVSDGEAMGHKTHSVQTIRYDDSIRISAPD' A
#
# COMPACT_ATOMS: atom_id res chain seq x y z
N GLN A 1 18.88 5.55 4.95
CA GLN A 1 17.94 6.24 4.03
C GLN A 1 16.91 6.95 4.88
N ASN A 2 16.63 8.21 4.59
CA ASN A 2 15.58 8.94 5.31
C ASN A 2 14.24 8.62 4.64
N LEU A 3 13.37 7.89 5.34
CA LEU A 3 12.03 7.56 4.86
C LEU A 3 11.02 8.49 5.52
N ARG A 4 10.09 9.02 4.73
CA ARG A 4 8.94 9.76 5.27
C ARG A 4 7.77 8.81 5.43
N ALA A 5 7.26 8.68 6.64
CA ALA A 5 5.99 7.99 6.90
C ALA A 5 4.82 8.96 6.75
N VAL A 6 3.74 8.52 6.10
CA VAL A 6 2.46 9.21 6.04
C VAL A 6 1.38 8.21 6.41
N SER A 7 0.55 8.56 7.40
CA SER A 7 -0.57 7.73 7.84
C SER A 7 -1.90 8.41 7.56
N TYR A 8 -2.89 7.63 7.19
CA TYR A 8 -4.23 8.11 6.87
C TYR A 8 -5.27 7.01 7.07
N ASP A 9 -6.47 7.44 7.43
CA ASP A 9 -7.64 6.56 7.51
C ASP A 9 -8.45 6.67 6.23
N VAL A 10 -8.89 5.52 5.74
CA VAL A 10 -9.88 5.43 4.67
C VAL A 10 -11.15 4.88 5.27
N ASN A 11 -12.25 5.59 5.08
CA ASN A 11 -13.58 5.11 5.38
C ASN A 11 -14.42 5.31 4.13
N THR A 12 -14.90 4.21 3.55
CA THR A 12 -15.64 4.24 2.29
C THR A 12 -16.69 3.14 2.26
N GLN A 13 -17.55 3.18 1.27
CA GLN A 13 -18.55 2.15 1.02
C GLN A 13 -18.36 1.60 -0.38
N VAL A 14 -18.19 0.28 -0.50
CA VAL A 14 -18.05 -0.41 -1.79
C VAL A 14 -19.22 -1.38 -1.92
N MET A 15 -20.08 -1.18 -2.91
CA MET A 15 -21.26 -2.03 -3.13
C MET A 15 -22.16 -2.16 -1.88
N GLY A 16 -22.30 -1.08 -1.09
CA GLY A 16 -23.08 -1.08 0.15
C GLY A 16 -22.38 -1.68 1.38
N ILE A 17 -21.14 -2.16 1.22
CA ILE A 17 -20.33 -2.69 2.31
C ILE A 17 -19.43 -1.57 2.83
N ASP A 18 -19.55 -1.25 4.12
CA ASP A 18 -18.64 -0.32 4.78
C ASP A 18 -17.25 -0.95 4.92
N VAL A 19 -16.25 -0.21 4.47
CA VAL A 19 -14.84 -0.56 4.53
C VAL A 19 -14.11 0.55 5.26
N SER A 20 -13.41 0.19 6.33
CA SER A 20 -12.49 1.08 7.04
C SER A 20 -11.08 0.54 6.96
N SER A 21 -10.08 1.41 6.86
CA SER A 21 -8.69 1.01 7.01
C SER A 21 -7.80 2.13 7.54
N HIS A 22 -6.84 1.74 8.38
CA HIS A 22 -5.71 2.58 8.74
C HIS A 22 -4.52 2.20 7.88
N ASN A 23 -3.96 3.18 7.16
CA ASN A 23 -2.88 2.96 6.21
C ASN A 23 -1.67 3.76 6.63
N THR A 24 -0.49 3.16 6.52
CA THR A 24 0.80 3.85 6.65
C THR A 24 1.66 3.54 5.44
N VAL A 25 2.03 4.58 4.69
CA VAL A 25 2.95 4.49 3.55
C VAL A 25 4.30 5.09 3.89
N PHE A 26 5.37 4.44 3.44
CA PHE A 26 6.74 4.88 3.59
C PHE A 26 7.27 5.31 2.22
N ILE A 27 7.70 6.56 2.14
CA ILE A 27 8.11 7.24 0.92
C ILE A 27 9.60 7.51 0.99
N ASP A 28 10.33 7.17 -0.08
CA ASP A 28 11.76 7.47 -0.20
C ASP A 28 12.04 8.92 -0.60
N ALA A 29 13.32 9.30 -0.64
CA ALA A 29 13.74 10.66 -0.99
C ALA A 29 13.37 11.08 -2.43
N SER A 30 13.10 10.12 -3.32
CA SER A 30 12.66 10.37 -4.69
C SER A 30 11.14 10.49 -4.83
N GLY A 31 10.39 10.36 -3.72
CA GLY A 31 8.93 10.41 -3.71
C GLY A 31 8.25 9.08 -4.05
N ARG A 32 9.00 7.97 -4.15
CA ARG A 32 8.45 6.65 -4.43
C ARG A 32 7.99 5.96 -3.14
N ILE A 33 6.84 5.29 -3.20
CA ILE A 33 6.39 4.42 -2.10
C ILE A 33 7.25 3.16 -2.11
N VAL A 34 7.94 2.88 -1.02
CA VAL A 34 8.82 1.70 -0.85
C VAL A 34 8.23 0.67 0.10
N ARG A 35 7.26 1.08 0.93
CA ARG A 35 6.51 0.17 1.80
C ARG A 35 5.13 0.73 2.08
N SER A 36 4.15 -0.15 2.21
CA SER A 36 2.80 0.16 2.68
C SER A 36 2.39 -0.86 3.74
N VAL A 37 1.70 -0.39 4.78
CA VAL A 37 1.07 -1.21 5.81
C VAL A 37 -0.39 -0.77 5.88
N SER A 38 -1.31 -1.72 5.81
CA SER A 38 -2.75 -1.46 5.89
C SER A 38 -3.40 -2.42 6.87
N ASP A 39 -4.12 -1.86 7.83
CA ASP A 39 -5.02 -2.57 8.73
C ASP A 39 -6.45 -2.21 8.36
N GLY A 40 -7.18 -3.15 7.78
CA GLY A 40 -8.52 -2.93 7.23
C GLY A 40 -9.59 -3.77 7.91
N GLU A 41 -10.84 -3.32 7.82
CA GLU A 41 -12.02 -4.04 8.25
C GLU A 41 -13.18 -3.87 7.25
N ALA A 42 -13.84 -4.97 6.92
CA ALA A 42 -15.06 -4.99 6.11
C ALA A 42 -15.96 -6.15 6.53
N MET A 43 -17.26 -5.91 6.72
CA MET A 43 -18.22 -6.91 7.22
C MET A 43 -17.77 -7.63 8.51
N GLY A 44 -17.04 -6.94 9.38
CA GLY A 44 -16.46 -7.53 10.61
C GLY A 44 -15.21 -8.39 10.40
N HIS A 45 -14.75 -8.56 9.15
CA HIS A 45 -13.50 -9.24 8.83
C HIS A 45 -12.34 -8.26 8.82
N LYS A 46 -11.31 -8.56 9.61
CA LYS A 46 -10.09 -7.75 9.70
C LYS A 46 -8.99 -8.30 8.81
N THR A 47 -8.24 -7.41 8.19
CA THR A 47 -7.08 -7.74 7.35
C THR A 47 -5.88 -6.93 7.79
N HIS A 48 -4.70 -7.56 7.79
CA HIS A 48 -3.41 -6.88 7.91
C HIS A 48 -2.60 -7.18 6.66
N SER A 49 -2.15 -6.14 5.97
CA SER A 49 -1.36 -6.27 4.74
C SER A 49 -0.08 -5.45 4.85
N VAL A 50 1.04 -6.07 4.50
CA VAL A 50 2.34 -5.42 4.39
C VAL A 50 2.86 -5.65 2.99
N GLN A 51 3.06 -4.56 2.25
CA GLN A 51 3.69 -4.59 0.94
C GLN A 51 5.03 -3.85 1.01
N THR A 52 6.09 -4.48 0.52
CA THR A 52 7.40 -3.83 0.33
C THR A 52 7.73 -3.83 -1.15
N ILE A 53 8.12 -2.67 -1.67
CA ILE A 53 8.39 -2.45 -3.08
C ILE A 53 9.88 -2.19 -3.23
N ARG A 54 10.54 -3.00 -4.05
CA ARG A 54 11.92 -2.78 -4.48
C ARG A 54 11.90 -2.35 -5.93
N TYR A 55 12.32 -1.12 -6.18
CA TYR A 55 12.50 -0.62 -7.54
C TYR A 55 13.82 -1.12 -8.08
N ASP A 56 13.78 -1.67 -9.29
CA ASP A 56 14.95 -2.05 -10.06
C ASP A 56 14.75 -1.57 -11.50
N ASP A 57 15.35 -0.41 -11.80
CA ASP A 57 15.24 0.25 -13.08
C ASP A 57 16.01 -0.50 -14.20
N SER A 58 16.72 -1.58 -13.86
CA SER A 58 17.40 -2.45 -14.82
C SER A 58 16.52 -3.54 -15.41
N ILE A 59 15.37 -3.84 -14.80
CA ILE A 59 14.46 -4.89 -15.27
C ILE A 59 13.92 -4.52 -16.67
N ARG A 60 14.09 -5.44 -17.62
CA ARG A 60 13.56 -5.36 -18.98
C ARG A 60 12.63 -6.55 -19.24
N ILE A 61 11.54 -6.33 -19.97
CA ILE A 61 10.58 -7.35 -20.37
C ILE A 61 10.63 -7.46 -21.89
N SER A 62 10.80 -8.66 -22.42
CA SER A 62 10.68 -8.99 -23.84
C SER A 62 9.41 -9.81 -24.09
N ALA A 63 8.94 -9.86 -25.33
CA ALA A 63 7.83 -10.74 -25.70
C ALA A 63 8.20 -12.21 -25.43
N PRO A 64 7.25 -13.05 -24.99
CA PRO A 64 7.44 -14.50 -24.98
C PRO A 64 7.54 -15.01 -26.42
N ASP A 65 8.38 -16.04 -26.63
CA ASP A 65 8.52 -16.74 -27.91
C ASP A 65 7.22 -17.43 -28.36
#